data_AF-A0A084JYP8-F1
#
_entry.id   AF-A0A084JYP8-F1
#
_cell.length_a   1.000
_cell.length_b   1.000
_cell.length_c   1.000
_cell.angle_alpha   90.00
_cell.angle_beta   90.00
_cell.angle_gamma   90.00
#
_symmetry.space_group_name_H-M   'P 1'
#
loop_
_entity.id
_entity.type
_entity.pdbx_description
1 polymer ?
#
loop_
_entity_poly.entity_id
_entity_poly.type
_entity_poly.pdbx_seq_one_letter_code
_entity_poly.pdbx_strand_id
1 'polypeptide(L)'
;MKTNLLLIITVIGLFNLGYAQEENELEDAPYDFLDLFDESRRDQETVMTNTKLYVGFGFNQALGDGNGIGDDYRFWGSGVFDVGLEFSTRLKKEDDFMRFNYGLTMRIQSLRINDDKVFSTFNNVTRLEDAGFDLDGSRFTQVSILTPVHLEFGRRDLKDYEDGIKRYGGAKPFVVGVGGYIGLVSTSSQEIKYEREGRDVTNTLTNDFKVNNFQYGLSVYAGWNDSQIFATYGLNDIFKDSPVQQQYVTLGVRFR
;
A
#
# COMPACT_ATOMS: atom_id res chain seq x y z
N MET A 1 -1.27 -7.94 21.00
CA MET A 1 -1.04 -7.45 19.62
C MET A 1 0.44 -7.33 19.19
N LYS A 2 1.45 -7.64 20.04
CA LYS A 2 2.87 -7.57 19.63
C LYS A 2 3.37 -8.80 18.82
N THR A 3 2.64 -9.90 18.84
CA THR A 3 3.10 -11.19 18.28
C THR A 3 2.91 -11.32 16.75
N ASN A 4 1.99 -10.56 16.13
CA ASN A 4 1.73 -10.67 14.69
C ASN A 4 2.66 -9.81 13.82
N LEU A 5 3.24 -8.74 14.39
CA LEU A 5 4.16 -7.86 13.66
C LEU A 5 5.52 -8.53 13.42
N LEU A 6 5.98 -9.32 14.38
CA LEU A 6 7.25 -10.07 14.28
C LEU A 6 7.17 -11.13 13.17
N LEU A 7 6.01 -11.80 13.03
CA LEU A 7 5.81 -12.84 12.01
C LEU A 7 5.85 -12.24 10.58
N ILE A 8 5.31 -11.03 10.39
CA ILE A 8 5.33 -10.32 9.10
C ILE A 8 6.77 -9.89 8.74
N ILE A 9 7.54 -9.42 9.72
CA ILE A 9 8.95 -9.03 9.51
C ILE A 9 9.82 -10.26 9.16
N THR A 10 9.56 -11.42 9.79
CA THR A 10 10.32 -12.66 9.50
C THR A 10 10.05 -13.19 8.09
N VAL A 11 8.82 -13.05 7.57
CA VAL A 11 8.53 -13.41 6.17
C VAL A 11 9.26 -12.46 5.20
N ILE A 12 9.34 -11.16 5.49
CA ILE A 12 10.04 -10.16 4.66
C ILE A 12 11.57 -10.40 4.64
N GLY A 13 12.15 -10.86 5.75
CA GLY A 13 13.58 -11.16 5.87
C GLY A 13 14.05 -12.34 5.02
N LEU A 14 13.18 -13.32 4.76
CA LEU A 14 13.50 -14.47 3.91
C LEU A 14 13.46 -14.16 2.40
N PHE A 15 12.79 -13.07 2.00
CA PHE A 15 12.72 -12.65 0.59
C PHE A 15 13.87 -11.73 0.16
N ASN A 16 14.63 -11.14 1.09
CA ASN A 16 15.71 -10.17 0.78
C ASN A 16 17.14 -10.72 0.92
N LEU A 17 17.31 -11.97 1.33
CA LEU A 17 18.64 -12.58 1.49
C LEU A 17 19.09 -13.24 0.19
N GLY A 18 19.66 -12.43 -0.69
CA GLY A 18 20.25 -12.94 -1.91
C GLY A 18 21.09 -11.93 -2.67
N TYR A 19 21.95 -11.14 -2.02
CA TYR A 19 23.00 -10.40 -2.73
C TYR A 19 24.24 -10.18 -1.87
N ALA A 20 25.32 -10.91 -2.17
CA ALA A 20 26.70 -10.43 -2.14
C ALA A 20 27.66 -11.54 -2.62
N GLN A 21 27.96 -11.59 -3.93
CA GLN A 21 29.31 -11.84 -4.46
C GLN A 21 29.36 -11.46 -5.94
N GLU A 22 30.32 -10.61 -6.31
CA GLU A 22 30.60 -10.19 -7.68
C GLU A 22 31.62 -11.18 -8.27
N GLU A 23 31.17 -12.13 -9.09
CA GLU A 23 32.01 -12.92 -10.00
C GLU A 23 31.32 -12.96 -11.37
N ASN A 24 32.11 -12.86 -12.45
CA ASN A 24 31.62 -12.90 -13.84
C ASN A 24 31.24 -14.34 -14.24
N GLU A 25 30.23 -14.89 -13.57
CA GLU A 25 29.49 -16.08 -13.97
C GLU A 25 28.06 -15.62 -14.35
N LEU A 26 27.43 -16.30 -15.30
CA LEU A 26 26.06 -15.96 -15.68
C LEU A 26 25.18 -16.24 -14.44
N GLU A 27 24.39 -15.26 -14.02
CA GLU A 27 23.53 -15.40 -12.84
C GLU A 27 22.51 -16.54 -13.09
N ASP A 28 22.15 -17.29 -12.05
CA ASP A 28 21.00 -18.20 -12.10
C ASP A 28 19.70 -17.39 -12.20
N ALA A 29 18.68 -17.94 -12.87
CA ALA A 29 17.41 -17.26 -13.01
C ALA A 29 16.70 -17.15 -11.64
N PRO A 30 16.25 -15.96 -11.20
CA PRO A 30 15.70 -15.79 -9.85
C PRO A 30 14.37 -16.55 -9.69
N TYR A 31 14.16 -17.15 -8.51
CA TYR A 31 12.92 -17.86 -8.17
C TYR A 31 11.72 -16.90 -8.14
N ASP A 32 10.65 -17.23 -8.88
CA ASP A 32 9.36 -16.54 -8.78
C ASP A 32 8.46 -17.28 -7.79
N PHE A 33 7.61 -16.55 -7.06
CA PHE A 33 6.64 -17.16 -6.15
C PHE A 33 5.72 -18.16 -6.85
N LEU A 34 5.38 -17.94 -8.12
CA LEU A 34 4.57 -18.88 -8.90
C LEU A 34 5.30 -20.20 -9.22
N ASP A 35 6.63 -20.22 -9.15
CA ASP A 35 7.44 -21.42 -9.41
C ASP A 35 7.36 -22.44 -8.25
N LEU A 36 6.73 -22.07 -7.13
CA LEU A 36 6.36 -22.99 -6.04
C LEU A 36 5.11 -23.81 -6.38
N PHE A 37 4.22 -23.28 -7.24
CA PHE A 37 2.96 -23.92 -7.61
C PHE A 37 3.04 -24.60 -8.98
N ASP A 38 3.96 -24.16 -9.83
CA ASP A 38 4.22 -24.73 -11.15
C ASP A 38 5.72 -24.70 -11.44
N GLU A 39 6.40 -25.81 -11.11
CA GLU A 39 7.85 -25.96 -11.31
C GLU A 39 8.23 -25.95 -12.80
N SER A 40 7.31 -26.30 -13.72
CA SER A 40 7.60 -26.32 -15.16
C SER A 40 7.92 -24.94 -15.74
N ARG A 41 7.58 -23.88 -15.01
CA ARG A 41 7.93 -22.49 -15.34
C ARG A 41 9.43 -22.23 -15.24
N ARG A 42 10.16 -23.02 -14.46
CA ARG A 42 11.61 -22.90 -14.30
C ARG A 42 12.32 -23.20 -15.61
N ASP A 43 11.84 -24.21 -16.33
CA ASP A 43 12.43 -24.71 -17.57
C ASP A 43 11.92 -23.98 -18.82
N GLN A 44 10.95 -23.05 -18.67
CA GLN A 44 10.42 -22.27 -19.79
C GLN A 44 11.35 -21.13 -20.20
N GLU A 45 11.74 -21.11 -21.47
CA GLU A 45 12.56 -20.06 -22.07
C GLU A 45 11.95 -18.65 -21.90
N THR A 46 10.62 -18.53 -21.77
CA THR A 46 9.95 -17.21 -21.69
C THR A 46 8.70 -17.25 -20.81
N VAL A 47 8.80 -16.74 -19.58
CA VAL A 47 7.69 -16.62 -18.63
C VAL A 47 6.94 -15.31 -18.81
N MET A 48 5.62 -15.37 -19.03
CA MET A 48 4.78 -14.20 -19.33
C MET A 48 4.37 -13.36 -18.11
N THR A 49 4.21 -14.02 -16.96
CA THR A 49 3.73 -13.40 -15.71
C THR A 49 4.78 -13.59 -14.64
N ASN A 50 5.23 -12.48 -14.05
CA ASN A 50 6.13 -12.49 -12.90
C ASN A 50 5.41 -11.96 -11.67
N THR A 51 5.87 -12.39 -10.50
CA THR A 51 5.34 -11.99 -9.20
C THR A 51 6.36 -11.11 -8.49
N LYS A 52 5.88 -10.07 -7.82
CA LYS A 52 6.70 -9.17 -7.01
C LYS A 52 6.00 -8.94 -5.68
N LEU A 53 6.75 -9.09 -4.59
CA LEU A 53 6.31 -8.59 -3.30
C LEU A 53 6.75 -7.14 -3.19
N TYR A 54 5.89 -6.27 -2.67
CA TYR A 54 6.26 -4.89 -2.47
C TYR A 54 5.87 -4.39 -1.09
N VAL A 55 6.67 -3.45 -0.59
CA VAL A 55 6.38 -2.69 0.61
C VAL A 55 6.29 -1.21 0.25
N GLY A 56 5.26 -0.54 0.75
CA GLY A 56 5.05 0.89 0.50
C GLY A 56 4.88 1.64 1.81
N PHE A 57 5.36 2.87 1.85
CA PHE A 57 5.06 3.78 2.95
C PHE A 57 4.99 5.22 2.45
N GLY A 58 4.24 6.05 3.15
CA GLY A 58 4.05 7.43 2.73
C GLY A 58 3.13 8.21 3.63
N PHE A 59 2.77 9.39 3.15
CA PHE A 59 1.83 10.29 3.78
C PHE A 59 0.42 9.98 3.33
N ASN A 60 -0.51 10.09 4.26
CA ASN A 60 -1.93 9.90 3.99
C ASN A 60 -2.70 11.10 4.54
N GLN A 61 -3.59 11.65 3.73
CA GLN A 61 -4.45 12.77 4.07
C GLN A 61 -5.88 12.46 3.67
N ALA A 62 -6.82 13.25 4.19
CA ALA A 62 -8.20 13.24 3.74
C ALA A 62 -8.60 14.67 3.34
N LEU A 63 -9.12 14.81 2.12
CA LEU A 63 -9.51 16.09 1.53
C LEU A 63 -11.02 16.12 1.30
N GLY A 64 -11.63 17.29 1.41
CA GLY A 64 -13.05 17.51 1.09
C GLY A 64 -13.75 18.41 2.11
N ASP A 65 -14.92 18.94 1.74
CA ASP A 65 -15.71 19.88 2.56
C ASP A 65 -14.93 21.12 3.06
N GLY A 66 -14.07 21.68 2.20
CA GLY A 66 -13.21 22.83 2.54
C GLY A 66 -11.97 22.48 3.38
N ASN A 67 -11.80 21.22 3.77
CA ASN A 67 -10.62 20.72 4.50
C ASN A 67 -9.45 20.49 3.54
N GLY A 68 -8.37 21.25 3.72
CA GLY A 68 -7.12 21.14 3.00
C GLY A 68 -6.12 20.17 3.65
N ILE A 69 -4.92 20.12 3.07
CA ILE A 69 -3.81 19.33 3.64
C ILE A 69 -3.30 20.03 4.90
N GLY A 70 -3.32 19.33 6.04
CA GLY A 70 -2.77 19.84 7.30
C GLY A 70 -3.79 20.49 8.22
N ASP A 71 -5.03 20.70 7.76
CA ASP A 71 -6.08 21.42 8.50
C ASP A 71 -6.67 20.51 9.59
N ASP A 72 -7.66 19.66 9.29
CA ASP A 72 -8.22 18.73 10.28
C ASP A 72 -7.27 17.56 10.61
N TYR A 73 -6.31 17.29 9.74
CA TYR A 73 -5.40 16.16 9.87
C TYR A 73 -3.94 16.59 9.74
N ARG A 74 -3.13 16.30 10.77
CA ARG A 74 -1.70 16.58 10.78
C ARG A 74 -1.01 15.91 9.62
N PHE A 75 -0.26 16.70 8.84
CA PHE A 75 0.63 16.15 7.83
C PHE A 75 1.61 15.13 8.43
N TRP A 76 2.26 15.50 9.54
CA TRP A 76 3.14 14.59 10.27
C TRP A 76 2.37 13.67 11.20
N GLY A 77 2.55 12.36 10.98
CA GLY A 77 1.91 11.31 11.78
C GLY A 77 0.62 10.76 11.17
N SER A 78 0.15 11.32 10.05
CA SER A 78 -0.81 10.69 9.14
C SER A 78 -0.05 10.00 8.02
N GLY A 79 -0.24 8.70 7.87
CA GLY A 79 0.60 7.92 6.98
C GLY A 79 -0.03 6.62 6.54
N VAL A 80 0.63 6.00 5.56
CA VAL A 80 0.25 4.72 4.98
C VAL A 80 1.40 3.72 5.09
N PHE A 81 1.05 2.45 5.24
CA PHE A 81 1.93 1.32 5.10
C PHE A 81 1.23 0.24 4.27
N ASP A 82 1.87 -0.17 3.17
CA ASP A 82 1.37 -1.17 2.24
C ASP A 82 2.29 -2.39 2.25
N VAL A 83 1.69 -3.57 2.22
CA VAL A 83 2.36 -4.82 1.84
C VAL A 83 1.53 -5.47 0.76
N GLY A 84 2.10 -5.67 -0.42
CA GLY A 84 1.36 -6.19 -1.55
C GLY A 84 2.08 -7.31 -2.29
N LEU A 85 1.29 -8.16 -2.90
CA LEU A 85 1.70 -9.17 -3.87
C LEU A 85 1.16 -8.73 -5.24
N GLU A 86 2.07 -8.41 -6.15
CA GLU A 86 1.77 -7.92 -7.49
C GLU A 86 2.14 -8.98 -8.53
N PHE A 87 1.22 -9.28 -9.43
CA PHE A 87 1.42 -10.06 -10.63
C PHE A 87 1.53 -9.11 -11.82
N SER A 88 2.57 -9.29 -12.62
CA SER A 88 2.90 -8.45 -13.76
C SER A 88 2.93 -9.31 -15.02
N THR A 89 1.89 -9.19 -15.85
CA THR A 89 1.76 -9.95 -17.10
C THR A 89 2.12 -9.10 -18.31
N ARG A 90 3.03 -9.58 -19.15
CA ARG A 90 3.37 -8.93 -20.41
C ARG A 90 2.22 -9.03 -21.41
N LEU A 91 1.92 -7.94 -22.12
CA LEU A 91 0.85 -7.94 -23.13
C LEU A 91 1.30 -8.56 -24.47
N LYS A 92 2.61 -8.59 -24.73
CA LYS A 92 3.22 -9.19 -25.93
C LYS A 92 4.35 -10.12 -25.50
N LYS A 93 4.56 -11.21 -26.23
CA LYS A 93 5.63 -12.17 -25.92
C LYS A 93 7.00 -11.62 -26.28
N GLU A 94 7.05 -10.86 -27.38
CA GLU A 94 8.26 -10.36 -28.02
C GLU A 94 8.65 -8.95 -27.53
N ASP A 95 7.76 -8.27 -26.82
CA ASP A 95 7.96 -6.90 -26.35
C ASP A 95 7.49 -6.73 -24.91
N ASP A 96 8.38 -6.20 -24.08
CA ASP A 96 8.14 -5.95 -22.66
C ASP A 96 7.85 -4.47 -22.39
N PHE A 97 7.55 -3.66 -23.40
CA PHE A 97 7.23 -2.25 -23.17
C PHE A 97 5.96 -2.07 -22.32
N MET A 98 4.95 -2.94 -22.48
CA MET A 98 3.65 -2.84 -21.81
C MET A 98 3.32 -4.08 -20.98
N ARG A 99 2.90 -3.85 -19.75
CA ARG A 99 2.49 -4.89 -18.79
C ARG A 99 1.17 -4.54 -18.15
N PHE A 100 0.41 -5.58 -17.83
CA PHE A 100 -0.79 -5.50 -17.03
C PHE A 100 -0.47 -6.00 -15.63
N ASN A 101 -0.53 -5.10 -14.65
CA ASN A 101 -0.22 -5.41 -13.27
C ASN A 101 -1.51 -5.49 -12.46
N TYR A 102 -1.64 -6.54 -11.67
CA TYR A 102 -2.78 -6.78 -10.79
C TYR A 102 -2.30 -7.47 -9.52
N GLY A 103 -3.03 -7.37 -8.41
CA GLY A 103 -2.51 -7.95 -7.18
C GLY A 103 -3.43 -7.88 -5.99
N LEU A 104 -2.84 -8.13 -4.82
CA LEU A 104 -3.50 -8.00 -3.53
C LEU A 104 -2.59 -7.23 -2.58
N THR A 105 -3.13 -6.20 -1.95
CA THR A 105 -2.39 -5.27 -1.08
C THR A 105 -3.12 -5.12 0.24
N MET A 106 -2.44 -5.42 1.34
CA MET A 106 -2.87 -4.98 2.65
C MET A 106 -2.37 -3.56 2.89
N ARG A 107 -3.30 -2.63 3.11
CA ARG A 107 -3.03 -1.23 3.41
C ARG A 107 -3.42 -0.91 4.85
N ILE A 108 -2.47 -0.38 5.61
CA ILE A 108 -2.72 0.26 6.91
C ILE A 108 -2.56 1.75 6.70
N GLN A 109 -3.65 2.50 6.84
CA GLN A 109 -3.64 3.96 6.65
C GLN A 109 -4.14 4.65 7.91
N SER A 110 -3.55 5.79 8.24
CA SER A 110 -3.88 6.54 9.44
C SER A 110 -4.01 8.03 9.16
N LEU A 111 -4.87 8.68 9.95
CA LEU A 111 -5.07 10.12 10.03
C LEU A 111 -4.87 10.53 11.48
N ARG A 112 -3.95 11.46 11.73
CA ARG A 112 -3.77 12.08 13.04
C ARG A 112 -4.58 13.36 13.08
N ILE A 113 -5.56 13.41 13.99
CA ILE A 113 -6.57 14.45 14.05
C ILE A 113 -6.02 15.64 14.86
N ASN A 114 -6.31 16.86 14.40
CA ASN A 114 -5.95 18.12 15.06
C ASN A 114 -6.99 18.59 16.09
N ASP A 115 -6.58 19.59 16.88
CA ASP A 115 -7.45 20.42 17.73
C ASP A 115 -8.36 19.63 18.68
N ASP A 116 -7.82 18.59 19.32
CA ASP A 116 -8.52 17.76 20.29
C ASP A 116 -9.83 17.14 19.78
N LYS A 117 -9.94 16.99 18.45
CA LYS A 117 -11.11 16.39 17.81
C LYS A 117 -11.01 14.87 17.73
N VAL A 118 -12.18 14.25 17.68
CA VAL A 118 -12.41 12.81 17.58
C VAL A 118 -13.54 12.52 16.61
N PHE A 119 -13.49 11.36 15.95
CA PHE A 119 -14.69 10.85 15.29
C PHE A 119 -15.66 10.32 16.34
N SER A 120 -16.91 10.76 16.21
CA SER A 120 -18.06 10.38 17.03
C SER A 120 -19.18 9.91 16.11
N THR A 121 -19.87 8.84 16.48
CA THR A 121 -20.97 8.28 15.70
C THR A 121 -22.29 8.47 16.43
N PHE A 122 -23.19 9.27 15.87
CA PHE A 122 -24.54 9.47 16.40
C PHE A 122 -25.59 9.29 15.29
N ASN A 123 -26.67 8.56 15.58
CA ASN A 123 -27.75 8.27 14.61
C ASN A 123 -27.24 7.73 13.24
N ASN A 124 -26.28 6.81 13.26
CA ASN A 124 -25.63 6.25 12.06
C ASN A 124 -24.84 7.26 11.20
N VAL A 125 -24.48 8.42 11.74
CA VAL A 125 -23.63 9.39 11.06
C VAL A 125 -22.36 9.58 11.87
N THR A 126 -21.20 9.39 11.24
CA THR A 126 -19.90 9.66 11.86
C THR A 126 -19.45 11.08 11.50
N ARG A 127 -19.06 11.85 12.52
CA ARG A 127 -18.64 13.25 12.41
C ARG A 127 -17.37 13.48 13.20
N LEU A 128 -16.62 14.49 12.78
CA LEU A 128 -15.48 15.01 13.54
C LEU A 128 -16.00 16.02 14.55
N GLU A 129 -15.83 15.75 15.83
CA GLU A 129 -16.36 16.54 16.95
C GLU A 129 -15.26 16.80 17.97
N ASP A 130 -15.39 17.88 18.74
CA ASP A 130 -14.50 18.18 19.87
C ASP A 130 -14.67 17.12 20.98
N ALA A 131 -13.57 16.62 21.53
CA ALA A 131 -13.61 15.63 22.61
C ALA A 131 -14.16 16.20 23.93
N GLY A 132 -14.12 17.53 24.10
CA GLY A 132 -14.53 18.25 25.30
C GLY A 132 -13.46 18.30 26.38
N PHE A 133 -12.23 17.86 26.08
CA PHE A 133 -11.06 17.88 26.96
C PHE A 133 -9.77 17.76 26.14
N ASP A 134 -8.65 18.21 26.73
CA ASP A 134 -7.35 18.23 26.06
C ASP A 134 -6.85 16.80 25.76
N LEU A 135 -6.45 16.56 24.50
CA LEU A 135 -5.89 15.29 24.05
C LEU A 135 -4.40 15.41 23.76
N ASP A 136 -3.62 14.47 24.30
CA ASP A 136 -2.21 14.29 23.90
C ASP A 136 -2.09 13.76 22.46
N GLY A 137 -3.14 13.08 21.97
CA GLY A 137 -3.24 12.70 20.59
C GLY A 137 -4.51 11.95 20.23
N SER A 138 -4.95 12.17 18.99
CA SER A 138 -6.08 11.49 18.38
C SER A 138 -5.65 10.92 17.02
N ARG A 139 -5.85 9.62 16.80
CA ARG A 139 -5.47 8.94 15.56
C ARG A 139 -6.55 7.98 15.12
N PHE A 140 -7.05 8.18 13.92
CA PHE A 140 -7.92 7.24 13.21
C PHE A 140 -7.09 6.36 12.29
N THR A 141 -7.30 5.04 12.35
CA THR A 141 -6.55 4.05 11.57
C THR A 141 -7.53 3.12 10.86
N GLN A 142 -7.25 2.79 9.61
CA GLN A 142 -7.97 1.79 8.84
C GLN A 142 -7.03 0.73 8.30
N VAL A 143 -7.48 -0.52 8.35
CA VAL A 143 -6.84 -1.66 7.71
C VAL A 143 -7.74 -2.13 6.58
N SER A 144 -7.21 -2.14 5.36
CA SER A 144 -7.95 -2.48 4.15
C SER A 144 -7.19 -3.52 3.32
N ILE A 145 -7.94 -4.31 2.58
CA ILE A 145 -7.42 -5.20 1.53
C ILE A 145 -7.83 -4.62 0.19
N LEU A 146 -6.84 -4.29 -0.64
CA LEU A 146 -7.00 -3.64 -1.92
C LEU A 146 -6.54 -4.58 -3.05
N THR A 147 -7.20 -4.49 -4.19
CA THR A 147 -6.82 -5.14 -5.44
C THR A 147 -6.46 -4.03 -6.43
N PRO A 148 -5.16 -3.71 -6.58
CA PRO A 148 -4.70 -2.78 -7.60
C PRO A 148 -4.81 -3.39 -9.00
N VAL A 149 -5.09 -2.55 -9.99
CA VAL A 149 -5.05 -2.88 -11.42
C VAL A 149 -4.41 -1.71 -12.17
N HIS A 150 -3.31 -1.97 -12.86
CA HIS A 150 -2.53 -0.96 -13.57
C HIS A 150 -2.09 -1.42 -14.95
N LEU A 151 -2.03 -0.47 -15.88
CA LEU A 151 -1.21 -0.60 -17.09
C LEU A 151 0.14 0.03 -16.80
N GLU A 152 1.20 -0.77 -16.91
CA GLU A 152 2.58 -0.35 -16.70
C GLU A 152 3.32 -0.24 -18.02
N PHE A 153 4.08 0.85 -18.17
CA PHE A 153 4.88 1.19 -19.33
C PHE A 153 6.35 1.32 -18.92
N GLY A 154 7.24 0.67 -19.66
CA GLY A 154 8.69 0.78 -19.48
C GLY A 154 9.37 -0.51 -19.92
N ARG A 155 10.41 -0.42 -20.75
CA ARG A 155 11.05 -1.59 -21.36
C ARG A 155 12.17 -2.13 -20.45
N ARG A 156 12.12 -3.41 -20.08
CA ARG A 156 13.28 -4.11 -19.51
C ARG A 156 14.18 -4.67 -20.61
N ASP A 157 15.46 -4.84 -20.30
CA ASP A 157 16.37 -5.55 -21.19
C ASP A 157 16.16 -7.06 -21.06
N LEU A 158 16.47 -7.81 -22.13
CA LEU A 158 16.49 -9.27 -22.11
C LEU A 158 17.89 -9.73 -21.71
N LYS A 159 18.00 -10.55 -20.68
CA LYS A 159 19.26 -11.18 -20.24
C LYS A 159 19.23 -12.67 -20.53
N ASP A 160 20.37 -13.18 -20.99
CA ASP A 160 20.67 -14.60 -21.09
C ASP A 160 21.25 -15.07 -19.75
N TYR A 161 20.70 -16.14 -19.18
CA TYR A 161 21.13 -16.76 -17.91
C TYR A 161 21.93 -18.05 -18.21
N GLU A 162 22.65 -18.58 -17.21
CA GLU A 162 23.63 -19.68 -17.38
C GLU A 162 23.01 -20.96 -17.97
N ASP A 163 21.73 -21.20 -17.66
CA ASP A 163 20.92 -22.34 -18.12
C ASP A 163 20.36 -22.20 -19.56
N GLY A 164 20.74 -21.17 -20.31
CA GLY A 164 20.18 -20.88 -21.65
C GLY A 164 18.77 -20.27 -21.62
N ILE A 165 18.29 -19.94 -20.43
CA ILE A 165 17.00 -19.29 -20.18
C ILE A 165 17.12 -17.78 -20.48
N LYS A 166 16.14 -17.22 -21.19
CA LYS A 166 16.08 -15.78 -21.49
C LYS A 166 15.01 -15.11 -20.66
N ARG A 167 15.39 -14.30 -19.66
CA ARG A 167 14.42 -13.52 -18.86
C ARG A 167 14.63 -12.03 -19.06
N TYR A 168 13.53 -11.30 -19.08
CA TYR A 168 13.56 -9.84 -19.02
C TYR A 168 14.07 -9.43 -17.63
N GLY A 169 15.31 -8.96 -17.58
CA GLY A 169 16.08 -8.61 -16.39
C GLY A 169 17.32 -7.83 -16.82
N GLY A 170 17.95 -7.09 -15.91
CA GLY A 170 19.02 -6.15 -16.28
C GLY A 170 18.51 -4.78 -16.72
N ALA A 171 19.29 -3.76 -16.33
CA ALA A 171 18.90 -2.36 -16.14
C ALA A 171 17.69 -2.20 -15.20
N LYS A 172 17.69 -1.17 -14.36
CA LYS A 172 16.51 -0.81 -13.55
C LYS A 172 15.67 0.14 -14.41
N PRO A 173 14.75 -0.35 -15.26
CA PRO A 173 14.06 0.55 -16.16
C PRO A 173 13.22 1.52 -15.37
N PHE A 174 13.11 2.73 -15.89
CA PHE A 174 12.10 3.65 -15.44
C PHE A 174 10.74 3.14 -15.95
N VAL A 175 9.81 2.93 -15.02
CA VAL A 175 8.46 2.47 -15.31
C VAL A 175 7.44 3.49 -14.84
N VAL A 176 6.32 3.56 -15.54
CA VAL A 176 5.15 4.35 -15.16
C VAL A 176 3.93 3.45 -15.19
N GLY A 177 3.19 3.40 -14.10
CA GLY A 177 1.92 2.68 -14.02
C GLY A 177 0.77 3.62 -13.77
N VAL A 178 -0.32 3.41 -14.51
CA VAL A 178 -1.57 4.16 -14.36
C VAL A 178 -2.73 3.19 -14.28
N GLY A 179 -3.64 3.43 -13.34
CA GLY A 179 -4.81 2.60 -13.16
C GLY A 179 -5.59 2.98 -11.92
N GLY A 180 -6.08 1.97 -11.21
CA GLY A 180 -6.93 2.15 -10.06
C GLY A 180 -6.85 0.98 -9.09
N TYR A 181 -7.71 1.02 -8.09
CA TYR A 181 -7.86 -0.06 -7.14
C TYR A 181 -9.32 -0.15 -6.70
N ILE A 182 -9.69 -1.35 -6.28
CA ILE A 182 -10.90 -1.62 -5.51
C ILE A 182 -10.49 -2.33 -4.22
N GLY A 183 -11.31 -2.29 -3.18
CA GLY A 183 -10.94 -2.94 -1.94
C GLY A 183 -12.02 -2.91 -0.87
N LEU A 184 -11.71 -3.59 0.22
CA LEU A 184 -12.58 -3.71 1.38
C LEU A 184 -11.88 -3.22 2.64
N VAL A 185 -12.58 -2.44 3.44
CA VAL A 185 -12.15 -2.08 4.80
C VAL A 185 -12.43 -3.27 5.71
N SER A 186 -11.37 -3.77 6.34
CA SER A 186 -11.46 -4.85 7.32
C SER A 186 -11.73 -4.31 8.72
N THR A 187 -10.96 -3.28 9.11
CA THR A 187 -11.03 -2.70 10.45
C THR A 187 -10.89 -1.18 10.38
N SER A 188 -11.64 -0.48 11.22
CA SER A 188 -11.43 0.93 11.54
C SER A 188 -11.23 1.07 13.04
N SER A 189 -10.29 1.89 13.47
CA SER A 189 -10.05 2.16 14.88
C SER A 189 -9.70 3.61 15.12
N GLN A 190 -10.02 4.11 16.31
CA GLN A 190 -9.61 5.41 16.79
C GLN A 190 -8.91 5.24 18.13
N GLU A 191 -7.67 5.70 18.18
CA GLU A 191 -6.86 5.80 19.39
C GLU A 191 -6.88 7.24 19.87
N ILE A 192 -7.30 7.46 21.12
CA ILE A 192 -7.20 8.74 21.81
C ILE A 192 -6.27 8.60 23.02
N LYS A 193 -5.48 9.64 23.28
CA LYS A 193 -4.56 9.73 24.42
C LYS A 193 -4.83 11.03 25.17
N TYR A 194 -4.89 10.93 26.49
CA TYR A 194 -5.15 12.06 27.37
C TYR A 194 -4.67 11.77 28.79
N GLU A 195 -4.45 12.81 29.57
CA GLU A 195 -4.08 12.72 30.98
C GLU A 195 -5.32 12.72 31.88
N ARG A 196 -5.37 11.82 32.87
CA ARG A 196 -6.40 11.82 33.91
C ARG A 196 -5.76 11.57 35.28
N GLU A 197 -5.87 12.56 36.17
CA GLU A 197 -5.32 12.49 37.54
C GLU A 197 -3.81 12.19 37.57
N GLY A 198 -3.00 12.84 36.70
CA GLY A 198 -1.56 12.60 36.65
C GLY A 198 -1.14 11.31 35.94
N ARG A 199 -2.06 10.64 35.22
CA ARG A 199 -1.80 9.38 34.52
C ARG A 199 -2.18 9.46 33.06
N ASP A 200 -1.29 8.99 32.20
CA ASP A 200 -1.55 8.81 30.77
C ASP A 200 -2.56 7.69 30.55
N VAL A 201 -3.65 8.00 29.85
CA VAL A 201 -4.69 7.05 29.46
C VAL A 201 -4.72 6.96 27.94
N THR A 202 -4.71 5.73 27.42
CA THR A 202 -4.95 5.45 26.00
C THR A 202 -6.24 4.66 25.86
N ASN A 203 -7.19 5.16 25.07
CA ASN A 203 -8.42 4.47 24.75
C ASN A 203 -8.48 4.18 23.25
N THR A 204 -8.84 2.96 22.87
CA THR A 204 -8.97 2.53 21.49
C THR A 204 -10.39 2.02 21.22
N LEU A 205 -11.13 2.76 20.40
CA LEU A 205 -12.42 2.33 19.87
C LEU A 205 -12.18 1.63 18.55
N THR A 206 -12.78 0.45 18.34
CA THR A 206 -12.61 -0.34 17.11
C THR A 206 -13.97 -0.67 16.52
N ASN A 207 -14.12 -0.44 15.21
CA ASN A 207 -15.32 -0.71 14.41
C ASN A 207 -16.60 -0.01 14.92
N ASP A 208 -16.45 1.13 15.59
CA ASP A 208 -17.54 1.96 16.10
C ASP A 208 -17.87 3.17 15.18
N PHE A 209 -17.48 3.05 13.91
CA PHE A 209 -17.57 4.12 12.91
C PHE A 209 -18.37 3.66 11.70
N LYS A 210 -19.18 4.55 11.13
CA LYS A 210 -19.88 4.31 9.86
C LYS A 210 -18.94 4.63 8.71
N VAL A 211 -18.05 3.69 8.42
CA VAL A 211 -17.12 3.76 7.29
C VAL A 211 -17.73 3.16 6.03
N ASN A 212 -17.28 3.60 4.85
CA ASN A 212 -17.55 2.87 3.62
C ASN A 212 -16.71 1.59 3.58
N ASN A 213 -17.39 0.45 3.68
CA ASN A 213 -16.72 -0.86 3.69
C ASN A 213 -16.08 -1.21 2.34
N PHE A 214 -16.56 -0.61 1.25
CA PHE A 214 -15.99 -0.76 -0.08
C PHE A 214 -15.23 0.53 -0.46
N GLN A 215 -14.00 0.38 -0.91
CA GLN A 215 -13.16 1.47 -1.38
C GLN A 215 -12.83 1.29 -2.86
N TYR A 216 -12.78 2.39 -3.59
CA TYR A 216 -12.27 2.41 -4.95
C TYR A 216 -11.59 3.74 -5.23
N GLY A 217 -10.60 3.73 -6.10
CA GLY A 217 -9.81 4.91 -6.36
C GLY A 217 -8.90 4.81 -7.56
N LEU A 218 -8.27 5.93 -7.86
CA LEU A 218 -7.22 6.05 -8.88
C LEU A 218 -5.87 5.82 -8.24
N SER A 219 -4.95 5.22 -9.00
CA SER A 219 -3.60 4.98 -8.56
C SER A 219 -2.62 5.15 -9.70
N VAL A 220 -1.55 5.86 -9.41
CA VAL A 220 -0.42 6.07 -10.32
C VAL A 220 0.88 5.81 -9.59
N TYR A 221 1.89 5.38 -10.32
CA TYR A 221 3.25 5.28 -9.82
C TYR A 221 4.26 5.51 -10.93
N ALA A 222 5.45 5.97 -10.55
CA ALA A 222 6.57 6.11 -11.45
C ALA A 222 7.89 5.94 -10.69
N GLY A 223 8.89 5.36 -11.34
CA GLY A 223 10.23 5.24 -10.78
C GLY A 223 11.04 4.14 -11.42
N TRP A 224 12.23 3.91 -10.88
CA TRP A 224 13.07 2.80 -11.30
C TRP A 224 12.51 1.51 -10.70
N ASN A 225 12.47 0.43 -11.46
CA ASN A 225 11.80 -0.84 -11.12
C ASN A 225 11.71 -1.17 -9.61
N ASP A 226 12.82 -1.07 -8.87
CA ASP A 226 12.94 -1.44 -7.46
C ASP A 226 12.46 -0.35 -6.48
N SER A 227 12.44 0.92 -6.88
CA SER A 227 12.14 2.09 -6.05
C SER A 227 11.26 3.08 -6.80
N GLN A 228 10.02 3.24 -6.33
CA GLN A 228 9.00 3.98 -7.06
C GLN A 228 8.25 4.94 -6.15
N ILE A 229 7.86 6.09 -6.69
CA ILE A 229 6.93 7.01 -6.04
C ILE A 229 5.52 6.61 -6.50
N PHE A 230 4.57 6.58 -5.57
CA PHE A 230 3.18 6.30 -5.89
C PHE A 230 2.27 7.37 -5.30
N ALA A 231 1.14 7.59 -5.98
CA ALA A 231 0.05 8.40 -5.48
C ALA A 231 -1.28 7.66 -5.66
N THR A 232 -2.18 7.81 -4.69
CA THR A 232 -3.55 7.29 -4.78
C THR A 232 -4.56 8.36 -4.40
N TYR A 233 -5.70 8.35 -5.08
CA TYR A 233 -6.85 9.20 -4.81
C TYR A 233 -8.09 8.32 -4.66
N GLY A 234 -8.69 8.31 -3.47
CA GLY A 234 -9.97 7.66 -3.21
C GLY A 234 -11.09 8.40 -3.92
N LEU A 235 -11.95 7.68 -4.62
CA LEU A 235 -13.10 8.25 -5.32
C LEU A 235 -14.37 8.24 -4.46
N ASN A 236 -14.39 7.42 -3.40
CA ASN A 236 -15.47 7.37 -2.43
C ASN A 236 -15.09 8.05 -1.12
N ASP A 237 -16.12 8.50 -0.40
CA ASP A 237 -15.95 9.08 0.92
C ASP A 237 -15.47 8.02 1.94
N ILE A 238 -14.72 8.46 2.94
CA ILE A 238 -14.23 7.63 4.04
C ILE A 238 -15.39 7.11 4.88
N PHE A 239 -16.31 8.01 5.21
CA PHE A 239 -17.48 7.74 6.04
C PHE A 239 -18.73 7.59 5.18
N LYS A 240 -19.58 6.64 5.55
CA LYS A 240 -20.82 6.35 4.88
C LYS A 240 -21.90 7.33 5.36
N ASP A 241 -22.66 7.89 4.42
CA ASP A 241 -23.80 8.78 4.68
C ASP A 241 -23.45 9.99 5.58
N SER A 242 -22.19 10.41 5.59
CA SER A 242 -21.74 11.57 6.37
C SER A 242 -21.99 12.87 5.59
N PRO A 243 -22.45 13.96 6.24
CA PRO A 243 -22.51 15.27 5.60
C PRO A 243 -21.11 15.79 5.21
N VAL A 244 -20.06 15.28 5.87
CA VAL A 244 -18.67 15.60 5.58
C VAL A 244 -18.14 14.61 4.55
N GLN A 245 -18.04 15.07 3.31
CA GLN A 245 -17.49 14.29 2.20
C GLN A 245 -15.99 14.45 2.19
N GLN A 246 -15.28 13.41 2.59
CA GLN A 246 -13.82 13.39 2.62
C GLN A 246 -13.31 12.15 1.92
N GLN A 247 -12.33 12.33 1.04
CA GLN A 247 -11.68 11.24 0.32
C GLN A 247 -10.20 11.15 0.67
N TYR A 248 -9.64 9.93 0.67
CA TYR A 248 -8.23 9.72 0.93
C TYR A 248 -7.35 10.21 -0.22
N VAL A 249 -6.27 10.88 0.13
CA VAL A 249 -5.16 11.20 -0.78
C VAL A 249 -3.87 10.72 -0.16
N THR A 250 -3.12 9.92 -0.92
CA THR A 250 -1.91 9.29 -0.43
C THR A 250 -0.78 9.56 -1.40
N LEU A 251 0.40 9.87 -0.85
CA LEU A 251 1.64 10.03 -1.61
C LEU A 251 2.76 9.32 -0.85
N GLY A 252 3.52 8.47 -1.53
CA GLY A 252 4.54 7.68 -0.87
C GLY A 252 5.57 7.09 -1.81
N VAL A 253 6.41 6.25 -1.23
CA VAL A 253 7.40 5.44 -1.93
C VAL A 253 7.10 3.97 -1.72
N ARG A 254 7.39 3.15 -2.72
CA ARG A 254 7.26 1.71 -2.65
C ARG A 254 8.47 1.02 -3.26
N PHE A 255 8.77 -0.15 -2.71
CA PHE A 255 9.92 -0.97 -3.06
C PHE A 255 9.43 -2.37 -3.43
N ARG A 256 9.89 -2.87 -4.58
CA ARG A 256 9.52 -4.16 -5.19
C ARG A 256 10.69 -5.11 -5.24
#